data_AF-A0AAV4J7B9-F1
#
_entry.id   AF-A0AAV4J7B9-F1
#
_cell.length_a   1.000
_cell.length_b   1.000
_cell.length_c   1.000
_cell.angle_alpha   90.00
_cell.angle_beta   90.00
_cell.angle_gamma   90.00
#
_symmetry.space_group_name_H-M   'P 1'
#
loop_
_entity.id
_entity.type
_entity.pdbx_description
1 polymer ?
#
loop_
_entity_poly.entity_id
_entity_poly.type
_entity_poly.pdbx_seq_one_letter_code
_entity_poly.pdbx_strand_id
1 'polypeptide(L)' 'MDIVGPINPPSEAGHRFILTHIDYATRYAEAVPLRKIDTETVAEALVDIYIRLGVPEEVLSDQGTQFMSDCMKEVCRLL' A
#
# COMPACT_ATOMS: atom_id res chain seq x y z
N MET A 1 3.96 0.92 6.31
CA MET A 1 2.93 1.29 5.33
C MET A 1 1.74 1.85 6.07
N ASP A 2 1.10 2.85 5.48
CA ASP A 2 -0.08 3.50 6.04
C ASP A 2 -0.98 4.02 4.90
N ILE A 3 -2.27 4.20 5.14
CA ILE A 3 -3.21 4.74 4.17
C ILE A 3 -3.79 6.05 4.69
N VAL A 4 -3.56 7.13 3.95
CA VAL A 4 -4.12 8.44 4.24
C VAL A 4 -5.45 8.61 3.51
N GLY A 5 -6.50 9.01 4.21
CA GLY A 5 -7.78 9.41 3.61
C GLY A 5 -8.99 9.06 4.49
N PRO A 6 -10.22 9.25 3.96
CA PRO A 6 -10.53 9.77 2.63
C PRO A 6 -10.26 11.29 2.50
N ILE A 7 -9.63 11.69 1.39
CA ILE A 7 -9.37 13.07 1.00
C ILE A 7 -10.62 13.63 0.28
N ASN A 8 -11.06 14.82 0.69
CA ASN A 8 -12.16 15.54 0.08
C ASN A 8 -11.78 17.00 -0.23
N PRO A 9 -12.07 17.51 -1.44
CA PRO A 9 -12.68 16.80 -2.56
C PRO A 9 -11.75 15.73 -3.17
N PRO A 10 -12.31 14.70 -3.85
CA PRO A 10 -11.50 13.76 -4.64
C PRO A 10 -10.70 14.48 -5.72
N SER A 11 -9.62 13.88 -6.18
CA SER A 11 -8.97 14.30 -7.44
C SER A 11 -9.92 14.18 -8.63
N GLU A 12 -9.61 14.85 -9.74
CA GLU A 12 -10.41 14.73 -11.00
C GLU A 12 -10.56 13.28 -11.47
N ALA A 13 -9.53 12.47 -11.26
CA ALA A 13 -9.52 11.04 -11.60
C ALA A 13 -10.18 10.15 -10.52
N GLY A 14 -10.77 10.72 -9.47
CA GLY A 14 -11.53 10.01 -8.44
C GLY A 14 -10.71 9.37 -7.31
N HIS A 15 -9.39 9.62 -7.24
CA HIS A 15 -8.57 9.17 -6.12
C HIS A 15 -8.94 9.92 -4.84
N ARG A 16 -9.07 9.18 -3.75
CA ARG A 16 -9.48 9.68 -2.41
C ARG A 16 -8.60 9.17 -1.29
N PHE A 17 -7.66 8.28 -1.58
CA PHE A 17 -6.76 7.72 -0.59
C PHE A 17 -5.33 7.76 -1.13
N ILE A 18 -4.35 7.70 -0.24
CA ILE A 18 -2.94 7.61 -0.59
C ILE A 18 -2.35 6.47 0.23
N LEU A 19 -1.88 5.42 -0.44
CA LEU A 19 -1.03 4.41 0.18
C LEU A 19 0.38 4.97 0.30
N THR A 20 0.92 4.95 1.51
CA THR A 20 2.26 5.44 1.82
C THR A 20 3.16 4.28 2.19
N HIS A 21 4.33 4.23 1.57
CA HIS A 21 5.37 3.25 1.81
C HIS A 21 6.68 3.99 2.12
N ILE A 22 7.40 3.53 3.13
CA ILE A 22 8.74 4.03 3.43
C ILE A 22 9.66 2.82 3.54
N ASP A 23 10.68 2.77 2.70
CA ASP A 23 11.81 1.88 2.92
C ASP A 23 12.68 2.46 4.06
N TYR A 24 12.78 1.72 5.15
CA TYR A 24 13.52 2.15 6.34
C TYR A 24 15.04 2.19 6.12
N ALA A 25 15.58 1.39 5.21
CA ALA A 25 17.02 1.33 4.94
C ALA A 25 17.49 2.57 4.18
N THR A 26 16.82 2.88 3.08
CA THR A 26 17.17 4.04 2.23
C THR A 26 16.49 5.34 2.64
N ARG A 27 15.46 5.26 3.49
CA ARG A 27 14.52 6.35 3.78
C ARG A 27 13.76 6.84 2.54
N TYR A 28 13.70 6.02 1.50
CA TYR A 28 12.90 6.33 0.31
C TYR A 28 11.42 6.23 0.64
N ALA A 29 10.69 7.32 0.38
CA ALA A 29 9.25 7.41 0.61
C ALA A 29 8.51 7.41 -0.72
N GLU A 30 7.48 6.59 -0.82
CA GLU A 30 6.62 6.47 -2.00
C GLU A 30 5.15 6.62 -1.60
N ALA A 31 4.38 7.31 -2.45
CA ALA A 31 2.98 7.59 -2.24
C ALA A 31 2.18 7.20 -3.49
N VAL A 32 1.27 6.24 -3.36
CA VAL A 32 0.45 5.73 -4.45
C VAL A 32 -1.00 6.19 -4.25
N PRO A 33 -1.59 6.92 -5.21
CA PRO A 33 -2.97 7.37 -5.11
C PRO A 33 -3.94 6.20 -5.35
N LEU A 34 -4.92 6.03 -4.45
CA LEU A 34 -5.93 4.98 -4.53
C LEU A 34 -7.35 5.56 -4.59
N ARG A 35 -8.23 4.90 -5.36
CA ARG A 35 -9.66 5.23 -5.43
C ARG A 35 -10.46 4.56 -4.30
N LYS A 36 -10.01 3.37 -3.89
CA LYS A 36 -10.60 2.50 -2.86
C LYS A 36 -9.48 1.89 -2.03
N ILE A 37 -9.84 1.30 -0.89
CA ILE A 37 -8.92 0.70 0.08
C ILE A 37 -9.26 -0.77 0.35
N ASP A 38 -9.93 -1.43 -0.60
CA ASP A 38 -10.11 -2.87 -0.53
C ASP A 38 -8.76 -3.60 -0.67
N THR A 39 -8.70 -4.82 -0.14
CA THR A 39 -7.47 -5.60 -0.09
C THR A 39 -6.81 -5.78 -1.45
N GLU A 40 -7.59 -6.05 -2.50
CA GLU A 40 -7.07 -6.32 -3.86
C GLU A 40 -6.36 -5.08 -4.40
N THR A 41 -7.01 -3.91 -4.32
CA THR A 41 -6.43 -2.63 -4.74
C THR A 41 -5.13 -2.32 -4.00
N VAL A 42 -5.08 -2.61 -2.69
CA VAL A 42 -3.88 -2.36 -1.88
C VAL A 42 -2.76 -3.36 -2.21
N ALA A 43 -3.10 -4.63 -2.43
CA ALA A 43 -2.14 -5.67 -2.80
C ALA A 43 -1.49 -5.39 -4.15
N GLU A 44 -2.28 -5.02 -5.17
CA GLU A 44 -1.76 -4.62 -6.49
C GLU A 44 -0.77 -3.45 -6.37
N ALA A 45 -1.15 -2.41 -5.62
CA ALA A 45 -0.29 -1.25 -5.40
C ALA A 45 1.03 -1.61 -4.69
N LEU A 46 1.01 -2.55 -3.74
CA LEU A 46 2.21 -3.02 -3.05
C LEU A 46 3.13 -3.83 -3.96
N VAL A 47 2.58 -4.74 -4.77
CA VAL A 47 3.34 -5.51 -5.75
C VAL A 47 4.05 -4.57 -6.73
N ASP A 48 3.34 -3.54 -7.22
CA ASP A 48 3.93 -2.53 -8.10
C ASP A 48 5.11 -1.79 -7.44
N ILE A 49 5.00 -1.45 -6.15
CA ILE A 49 6.09 -0.83 -5.38
C ILE A 49 7.28 -1.79 -5.29
N TYR A 50 7.06 -3.05 -4.92
CA TYR A 50 8.14 -4.01 -4.71
C TYR A 50 8.85 -4.46 -5.98
N ILE A 51 8.16 -4.47 -7.12
CA ILE A 51 8.82 -4.70 -8.42
C ILE A 51 9.87 -3.61 -8.70
N ARG A 52 9.67 -2.39 -8.21
CA ARG A 52 10.61 -1.27 -8.40
C ARG A 52 11.68 -1.20 -7.32
N LEU A 53 11.29 -1.37 -6.05
CA LEU A 53 12.19 -1.16 -4.89
C LEU A 53 12.88 -2.44 -4.42
N GLY A 54 12.37 -3.61 -4.81
CA GLY A 54 12.70 -4.90 -4.22
C GLY A 54 11.69 -5.32 -3.15
N VAL A 55 11.68 -6.62 -2.84
CA VAL A 55 10.83 -7.19 -1.78
C VAL A 55 11.52 -6.97 -0.43
N PRO A 56 10.83 -6.37 0.56
CA PRO A 56 11.37 -6.20 1.90
C PRO A 56 11.40 -7.52 2.68
N GLU A 57 12.38 -7.69 3.57
CA GLU A 57 12.41 -8.83 4.50
C GLU A 57 11.29 -8.76 5.54
N GLU A 58 10.92 -7.55 5.97
CA GLU A 58 9.87 -7.31 6.95
C GLU A 58 8.96 -6.15 6.54
N VAL A 59 7.66 -6.32 6.75
CA VAL A 59 6.64 -5.31 6.48
C VAL A 59 6.02 -4.84 7.79
N LEU A 60 6.16 -3.55 8.08
CA LEU A 60 5.48 -2.89 9.19
C LEU A 60 4.25 -2.12 8.68
N SER A 61 3.06 -2.43 9.21
CA SER A 61 1.80 -1.74 8.90
C SER A 61 1.03 -1.37 10.17
N ASP A 62 0.02 -0.52 10.04
CA ASP A 62 -0.88 -0.09 11.12
C ASP A 62 -1.92 -1.16 11.53
N GLN A 63 -1.79 -2.40 11.05
CA GLN A 63 -2.77 -3.48 11.23
C GLN A 63 -4.17 -3.16 10.69
N GLY A 64 -4.29 -2.24 9.73
CA GLY A 64 -5.54 -2.02 9.01
C GLY A 64 -6.08 -3.31 8.36
N THR A 65 -7.40 -3.45 8.29
CA THR A 65 -8.06 -4.69 7.82
C THR A 65 -7.61 -5.15 6.43
N GLN A 66 -7.32 -4.19 5.54
CA GLN A 66 -6.76 -4.41 4.21
C GLN A 66 -5.38 -5.08 4.25
N PHE A 67 -4.58 -4.82 5.29
CA PHE A 67 -3.25 -5.40 5.49
C PHE A 67 -3.26 -6.72 6.25
N MET A 68 -4.36 -7.04 6.95
CA MET A 68 -4.49 -8.27 7.76
C MET A 68 -5.24 -9.41 7.08
N SER A 69 -5.86 -9.15 5.93
CA SER A 69 -6.64 -10.13 5.18
C SER A 69 -5.81 -11.34 4.72
N ASP A 70 -6.45 -12.50 4.52
CA ASP A 70 -5.76 -13.72 4.08
C ASP A 70 -5.15 -13.58 2.68
N CYS A 71 -5.77 -12.76 1.81
CA CYS A 71 -5.18 -12.40 0.53
C CYS A 71 -3.85 -11.63 0.71
N MET A 72 -3.78 -10.67 1.64
CA MET A 72 -2.51 -9.99 1.92
C MET A 72 -1.44 -10.94 2.49
N LYS A 73 -1.84 -11.87 3.37
CA LYS A 73 -0.91 -12.91 3.86
C LYS A 73 -0.36 -13.77 2.74
N GLU A 74 -1.21 -14.14 1.79
CA GLU A 74 -0.81 -14.93 0.63
C GLU A 74 0.12 -14.15 -0.31
N VAL A 75 -0.15 -12.86 -0.53
CA VAL A 75 0.74 -11.97 -1.28
C VAL A 75 2.10 -11.90 -0.60
N CYS A 76 2.17 -11.68 0.72
CA CYS A 76 3.42 -11.69 1.48
C CYS A 76 4.13 -13.06 1.49
N ARG A 77 3.41 -14.17 1.26
CA ARG A 77 3.99 -15.51 1.16
C ARG A 77 4.61 -15.77 -0.23
N LEU A 78 4.09 -15.11 -1.26
CA LEU A 78 4.50 -15.28 -2.66
C LEU A 78 5.63 -14.33 -3.06
N LEU A 79 5.71 -13.17 -2.41
CA LEU A 79 6.80 -12.20 -2.52
C LEU A 79 8.03 -12.69 -1.74
#